data_AF-A0A950LS39-F1
#
_entry.id   AF-A0A950LS39-F1
#
_cell.length_a   1.000
_cell.length_b   1.000
_cell.length_c   1.000
_cell.angle_alpha   90.00
_cell.angle_beta   90.00
_cell.angle_gamma   90.00
#
_symmetry.space_group_name_H-M   'P 1'
#
loop_
_entity.id
_entity.type
_entity.pdbx_description
1 polymer ?
#
loop_
_entity_poly.entity_id
_entity_poly.type
_entity_poly.pdbx_seq_one_letter_code
_entity_poly.pdbx_strand_id
1 'polypeptide(L)'
;MSLSQQLLTLITLGLPVASVAWTVTHEAIFREMQEFCKTESRTGASVIKRKFFYLFTCEYCFSHYVAAIFLAITRFKLLFPDWRGYLISLFALVWVCNFYISAYNRLRLNIKHEHISIDEKQRQIAQGEEK
;
A
#
# COMPACT_ATOMS: atom_id res chain seq x y z
N MET A 1 -18.67 -21.52 -3.66
CA MET A 1 -17.19 -21.59 -3.78
C MET A 1 -16.67 -22.51 -2.70
N SER A 2 -15.77 -23.43 -3.05
CA SER A 2 -15.01 -24.18 -2.04
C SER A 2 -14.14 -23.24 -1.21
N LEU A 3 -13.72 -23.68 -0.02
CA LEU A 3 -12.83 -22.87 0.83
C LEU A 3 -11.54 -22.49 0.08
N SER A 4 -10.96 -23.41 -0.68
CA SER A 4 -9.77 -23.16 -1.48
C SER A 4 -9.98 -22.08 -2.54
N GLN A 5 -11.15 -22.07 -3.20
CA GLN A 5 -11.50 -21.01 -4.15
C GLN A 5 -11.65 -19.65 -3.45
N GLN A 6 -12.26 -19.60 -2.26
CA GLN A 6 -12.40 -18.35 -1.51
C GLN A 6 -11.03 -17.77 -1.13
N LEU A 7 -10.10 -18.62 -0.68
CA LEU A 7 -8.75 -18.21 -0.33
C LEU A 7 -7.95 -17.75 -1.56
N LEU A 8 -8.05 -18.47 -2.68
CA LEU A 8 -7.42 -18.05 -3.93
C LEU A 8 -7.97 -16.69 -4.39
N THR A 9 -9.28 -16.51 -4.37
CA THR A 9 -9.89 -15.21 -4.72
C THR A 9 -9.44 -14.10 -3.79
N LEU A 10 -9.33 -14.34 -2.48
CA LEU A 10 -8.83 -13.34 -1.52
C LEU A 10 -7.42 -12.88 -1.89
N ILE A 11 -6.52 -13.83 -2.16
CA ILE A 11 -5.12 -13.56 -2.52
C ILE A 11 -5.05 -12.81 -3.85
N THR A 12 -5.75 -13.29 -4.87
CA THR A 12 -5.81 -12.65 -6.19
C THR A 12 -6.41 -11.25 -6.14
N LEU A 13 -7.45 -11.04 -5.33
CA LEU A 13 -8.10 -9.74 -5.16
C LEU A 13 -7.22 -8.76 -4.37
N GLY A 14 -6.32 -9.26 -3.53
CA GLY A 14 -5.36 -8.43 -2.80
C GLY A 14 -4.35 -7.73 -3.71
N LEU A 15 -4.02 -8.31 -4.87
CA LEU A 15 -3.07 -7.74 -5.83
C LEU A 15 -3.54 -6.40 -6.43
N PRO A 16 -4.74 -6.28 -7.04
CA PRO A 16 -5.21 -5.00 -7.56
C PRO A 16 -5.43 -3.98 -6.45
N VAL A 17 -5.87 -4.40 -5.26
CA VAL A 17 -6.01 -3.50 -4.09
C VAL A 17 -4.64 -2.93 -3.70
N ALA A 18 -3.61 -3.78 -3.63
CA ALA A 18 -2.24 -3.36 -3.34
C ALA A 18 -1.66 -2.45 -4.43
N SER A 19 -1.88 -2.77 -5.69
CA SER A 19 -1.43 -1.96 -6.82
C SER A 19 -2.04 -0.55 -6.78
N VAL A 20 -3.36 -0.44 -6.62
CA VAL A 20 -4.04 0.86 -6.54
C VAL A 20 -3.59 1.63 -5.30
N ALA A 21 -3.53 0.98 -4.14
CA ALA A 21 -3.10 1.63 -2.92
C ALA A 21 -1.66 2.12 -3.00
N TRP A 22 -0.75 1.32 -3.57
CA TRP A 22 0.63 1.72 -3.81
C TRP A 22 0.73 2.88 -4.79
N THR A 23 0.09 2.81 -5.96
CA THR A 23 0.17 3.86 -6.98
C THR A 23 -0.29 5.21 -6.44
N VAL A 24 -1.42 5.24 -5.72
CA VAL A 24 -1.94 6.50 -5.16
C VAL A 24 -1.03 7.05 -4.05
N THR A 25 -0.36 6.18 -3.28
CA THR A 25 0.45 6.60 -2.12
C THR A 25 1.94 6.80 -2.41
N HIS A 26 2.49 6.23 -3.47
CA HIS A 26 3.93 6.26 -3.75
C HIS A 26 4.29 6.86 -5.11
N GLU A 27 3.36 6.96 -6.06
CA GLU A 27 3.67 7.47 -7.39
C GLU A 27 3.76 9.00 -7.38
N ALA A 28 4.75 9.55 -8.11
CA ALA A 28 5.05 10.98 -8.12
C ALA A 28 3.89 11.84 -8.67
N ILE A 29 3.04 11.26 -9.51
CA ILE A 29 1.85 11.91 -10.08
C ILE A 29 0.90 12.39 -8.99
N PHE A 30 0.80 11.67 -7.87
CA PHE A 30 -0.09 12.01 -6.76
C PHE A 30 0.60 12.82 -5.65
N ARG A 31 1.87 13.20 -5.84
CA ARG A 31 2.67 13.83 -4.78
C ARG A 31 2.10 15.18 -4.36
N GLU A 32 1.59 15.97 -5.29
CA GLU A 32 0.94 17.26 -5.01
C GLU A 32 -0.34 17.08 -4.17
N MET A 33 -1.18 16.10 -4.53
CA MET A 33 -2.37 15.75 -3.74
C MET A 33 -2.00 15.26 -2.34
N GLN A 34 -0.94 14.47 -2.21
CA GLN A 34 -0.46 13.99 -0.93
C GLN A 34 0.14 15.10 -0.07
N GLU A 35 0.90 16.02 -0.65
CA GLU A 35 1.48 17.16 0.07
C GLU A 35 0.39 18.10 0.55
N PHE A 36 -0.64 18.34 -0.26
CA PHE A 36 -1.85 19.04 0.15
C PHE A 36 -2.55 18.34 1.32
N CYS A 37 -2.80 17.02 1.21
CA CYS A 37 -3.41 16.23 2.28
C CYS A 37 -2.53 16.22 3.55
N LYS A 38 -1.21 16.11 3.43
CA LYS A 38 -0.27 16.16 4.56
C LYS A 38 -0.31 17.50 5.27
N THR A 39 -0.36 18.59 4.51
CA THR A 39 -0.45 19.95 5.06
C THR A 39 -1.75 20.10 5.84
N GLU A 40 -2.89 19.79 5.22
CA GLU A 40 -4.22 19.85 5.86
C GLU A 40 -4.36 18.88 7.06
N SER A 41 -3.66 17.73 7.04
CA SER A 41 -3.62 16.81 8.18
C SER A 41 -2.90 17.39 9.40
N ARG A 42 -2.01 18.37 9.20
CA ARG A 42 -1.22 19.04 10.25
C ARG A 42 -1.83 20.37 10.67
N THR A 43 -2.30 21.17 9.72
CA THR A 43 -2.81 22.54 9.93
C THR A 43 -4.34 22.62 10.06
N GLY A 44 -5.07 21.54 9.77
CA GLY A 44 -6.53 21.54 9.77
C GLY A 44 -7.12 21.89 11.13
N ALA A 45 -8.04 22.87 11.15
CA ALA A 45 -8.68 23.40 12.35
C ALA A 45 -9.53 22.38 13.15
N SER A 46 -9.87 21.23 12.56
CA SER A 46 -10.68 20.18 13.18
C SER A 46 -9.98 18.83 13.16
N VAL A 47 -10.05 18.10 14.28
CA VAL A 47 -9.50 16.75 14.44
C VAL A 47 -10.05 15.77 13.40
N ILE A 48 -11.31 15.96 12.97
CA ILE A 48 -11.97 15.11 11.97
C ILE A 48 -11.35 15.33 10.59
N LYS A 49 -11.17 16.59 10.17
CA LYS A 49 -10.46 16.92 8.92
C LYS A 49 -9.04 16.36 8.94
N ARG A 50 -8.33 16.52 10.05
CA ARG A 50 -6.96 16.02 10.19
C ARG A 50 -6.88 14.50 10.01
N LYS A 51 -7.78 13.73 10.65
CA LYS A 51 -7.86 12.26 10.49
C LYS A 51 -8.28 11.84 9.08
N PHE A 52 -9.22 12.57 8.47
CA PHE A 52 -9.67 12.30 7.10
C PHE A 52 -8.56 12.47 6.08
N PHE A 53 -7.78 13.56 6.16
CA PHE A 53 -6.65 13.77 5.24
C PHE A 53 -5.47 12.85 5.55
N TYR A 54 -5.23 12.52 6.83
CA TYR A 54 -4.21 11.55 7.21
C TYR A 54 -4.43 10.17 6.56
N LEU A 55 -5.69 9.77 6.41
CA LEU A 55 -6.08 8.51 5.80
C LEU A 55 -5.56 8.34 4.36
N PHE A 56 -5.53 9.42 3.57
CA PHE A 56 -5.00 9.41 2.20
C PHE A 56 -3.47 9.42 2.13
N THR A 57 -2.80 9.63 3.26
CA THR A 57 -1.33 9.67 3.35
C THR A 57 -0.69 8.37 3.82
N CYS A 58 -1.51 7.40 4.25
CA CYS A 58 -1.06 6.11 4.77
C CYS A 58 -1.55 4.95 3.89
N GLU A 59 -0.63 4.11 3.43
CA GLU A 59 -0.91 2.91 2.63
C GLU A 59 -1.92 1.97 3.29
N TYR A 60 -1.77 1.72 4.59
CA TYR A 60 -2.67 0.87 5.36
C TYR A 60 -4.08 1.46 5.41
N CYS A 61 -4.21 2.74 5.74
CA CYS A 61 -5.50 3.40 5.85
C CYS A 61 -6.23 3.47 4.50
N PHE A 62 -5.53 3.86 3.44
CA PHE A 62 -6.11 3.96 2.10
C PHE A 62 -6.53 2.58 1.56
N SER A 63 -5.79 1.52 1.88
CA SER A 63 -6.14 0.15 1.47
C SER A 63 -7.52 -0.32 1.97
N HIS A 64 -8.04 0.23 3.09
CA HIS A 64 -9.40 -0.09 3.56
C HIS A 64 -10.48 0.40 2.61
N TYR A 65 -10.28 1.58 2.02
CA TYR A 65 -11.24 2.21 1.12
C TYR A 65 -11.23 1.50 -0.23
N VAL A 66 -10.03 1.22 -0.73
CA VAL A 66 -9.86 0.43 -1.96
C VAL A 66 -10.46 -0.96 -1.78
N ALA A 67 -10.15 -1.65 -0.67
CA ALA A 67 -10.73 -2.96 -0.36
C ALA A 67 -12.27 -2.92 -0.29
N ALA A 68 -12.85 -1.91 0.38
CA ALA A 68 -14.29 -1.76 0.47
C ALA A 68 -14.95 -1.55 -0.90
N ILE A 69 -14.34 -0.74 -1.78
CA ILE A 69 -14.80 -0.53 -3.15
C ILE A 69 -14.77 -1.85 -3.93
N PHE A 70 -13.64 -2.57 -3.89
CA PHE A 70 -13.50 -3.85 -4.58
C PHE A 70 -14.49 -4.90 -4.06
N LEU A 71 -14.75 -4.95 -2.75
CA LEU A 71 -15.78 -5.83 -2.18
C LEU A 71 -17.20 -5.43 -2.59
N ALA A 72 -17.49 -4.13 -2.71
CA ALA A 72 -18.79 -3.65 -3.18
C ALA A 72 -19.04 -4.03 -4.65
N ILE A 73 -18.00 -3.98 -5.49
CA ILE A 73 -18.05 -4.36 -6.92
C ILE A 73 -18.15 -5.87 -7.07
N THR A 74 -17.22 -6.61 -6.47
CA THR A 74 -17.12 -8.08 -6.65
C THR A 74 -18.14 -8.86 -5.84
N ARG A 75 -18.78 -8.21 -4.85
CA ARG A 75 -19.70 -8.82 -3.87
C ARG A 75 -19.10 -10.04 -3.16
N PHE A 76 -17.77 -10.13 -3.10
CA PHE A 76 -17.05 -11.22 -2.46
C PHE A 76 -17.34 -11.27 -0.95
N LYS A 77 -17.54 -12.48 -0.44
CA LYS A 77 -17.78 -12.76 0.99
C LYS A 77 -16.88 -13.92 1.40
N LEU A 78 -16.24 -13.80 2.55
CA LEU A 78 -15.31 -14.81 3.07
C LEU A 78 -15.92 -15.56 4.26
N LEU A 79 -15.81 -16.89 4.28
CA LEU A 79 -16.30 -17.83 5.31
C LEU A 79 -17.83 -17.89 5.49
N PHE A 80 -18.49 -16.74 5.62
CA PHE A 80 -19.93 -16.65 5.86
C PHE A 80 -20.65 -16.04 4.64
N PRO A 81 -21.82 -16.57 4.26
CA PRO A 81 -22.62 -16.02 3.16
C PRO A 81 -23.35 -14.72 3.52
N ASP A 82 -23.38 -14.34 4.79
CA ASP A 82 -24.08 -13.16 5.28
C ASP A 82 -23.20 -11.90 5.28
N TRP A 83 -23.73 -10.80 5.81
CA TRP A 83 -23.01 -9.54 6.00
C TRP A 83 -21.71 -9.70 6.80
N ARG A 84 -21.64 -10.71 7.68
CA ARG A 84 -20.43 -11.06 8.44
C ARG A 84 -19.27 -11.40 7.52
N GLY A 85 -19.54 -12.06 6.39
CA GLY A 85 -18.53 -12.39 5.40
C GLY A 85 -17.91 -11.17 4.73
N TYR A 86 -18.66 -10.07 4.59
CA TYR A 86 -18.10 -8.80 4.11
C TYR A 86 -17.10 -8.22 5.11
N LEU A 87 -17.45 -8.23 6.40
CA LEU A 87 -16.57 -7.71 7.45
C LEU A 87 -15.24 -8.48 7.50
N ILE A 88 -15.30 -9.81 7.49
CA ILE A 88 -14.11 -10.66 7.49
C ILE A 88 -13.30 -10.45 6.20
N SER A 89 -13.97 -10.44 5.04
CA SER A 89 -13.29 -10.24 3.76
C SER A 89 -12.59 -8.88 3.68
N LEU A 90 -13.14 -7.83 4.28
CA LEU A 90 -12.54 -6.49 4.28
C LEU A 90 -11.19 -6.50 5.00
N PHE A 91 -11.17 -6.97 6.24
CA PHE A 91 -9.93 -7.01 7.02
C PHE A 91 -8.92 -8.01 6.45
N ALA A 92 -9.38 -9.17 5.97
CA ALA A 92 -8.50 -10.15 5.34
C ALA A 92 -7.86 -9.60 4.05
N LEU A 93 -8.63 -8.90 3.23
CA LEU A 93 -8.16 -8.32 1.97
C LEU A 93 -7.16 -7.19 2.22
N VAL A 94 -7.46 -6.32 3.20
CA VAL A 94 -6.52 -5.29 3.66
C VAL A 94 -5.22 -5.91 4.14
N TRP A 95 -5.27 -6.98 4.93
CA TRP A 95 -4.06 -7.64 5.43
C TRP A 95 -3.20 -8.20 4.29
N VAL A 96 -3.80 -8.92 3.34
CA VAL A 96 -3.11 -9.44 2.15
C VAL A 96 -2.50 -8.31 1.32
N CYS A 97 -3.26 -7.23 1.10
CA CYS A 97 -2.77 -6.03 0.40
C CYS A 97 -1.53 -5.46 1.09
N ASN A 98 -1.56 -5.27 2.41
CA ASN A 98 -0.44 -4.71 3.16
C ASN A 98 0.77 -5.64 3.18
N PHE A 99 0.55 -6.95 3.15
CA PHE A 99 1.63 -7.91 2.97
C PHE A 99 2.34 -7.70 1.63
N TYR A 100 1.60 -7.51 0.52
CA TYR A 100 2.19 -7.22 -0.79
C TYR A 100 2.93 -5.89 -0.83
N ILE A 101 2.33 -4.83 -0.30
CA ILE A 101 2.94 -3.51 -0.20
C ILE A 101 4.26 -3.58 0.59
N SER A 102 4.25 -4.26 1.74
CA SER A 102 5.44 -4.43 2.59
C SER A 102 6.55 -5.22 1.90
N ALA A 103 6.18 -6.30 1.19
CA ALA A 103 7.13 -7.10 0.43
C ALA A 103 7.78 -6.29 -0.70
N TYR A 104 6.98 -5.54 -1.47
CA TYR A 104 7.46 -4.68 -2.55
C TYR A 104 8.35 -3.53 -2.01
N ASN A 105 7.96 -2.91 -0.89
CA ASN A 105 8.75 -1.89 -0.19
C ASN A 105 10.14 -2.42 0.17
N ARG A 106 10.21 -3.60 0.80
CA ARG A 106 11.48 -4.22 1.21
C ARG A 106 12.38 -4.52 0.00
N LEU A 107 11.80 -5.06 -1.06
CA LEU A 107 12.54 -5.34 -2.29
C LEU A 107 13.16 -4.06 -2.88
N ARG A 108 12.39 -2.98 -2.96
CA ARG A 108 12.86 -1.69 -3.48
C ARG A 108 13.96 -1.07 -2.61
N LEU A 109 13.87 -1.20 -1.29
CA LEU A 109 14.88 -0.72 -0.36
C LEU A 109 16.21 -1.48 -0.53
N ASN A 110 16.14 -2.81 -0.67
CA ASN A 110 17.32 -3.64 -0.88
C ASN A 110 18.04 -3.25 -2.18
N ILE A 111 17.30 -3.08 -3.28
CA ILE A 111 17.86 -2.65 -4.57
C ILE A 111 18.55 -1.29 -4.44
N LYS A 112 17.93 -0.31 -3.76
CA LYS A 112 18.54 1.00 -3.53
C LYS A 112 19.83 0.90 -2.71
N HIS A 113 19.83 0.09 -1.66
CA HIS A 113 21.02 -0.11 -0.82
C HIS A 113 22.16 -0.73 -1.63
N GLU A 114 21.85 -1.70 -2.49
CA GLU A 114 22.83 -2.32 -3.37
C GLU A 114 23.44 -1.31 -4.35
N HIS A 115 22.62 -0.47 -4.98
CA HIS A 115 23.11 0.59 -5.88
C HIS A 115 24.01 1.60 -5.17
N ILE A 116 23.67 2.04 -3.95
CA ILE A 116 24.51 2.95 -3.17
C ILE A 116 25.85 2.30 -2.87
N SER A 117 25.86 1.02 -2.48
CA SER A 117 27.09 0.29 -2.17
C SER A 117 28.02 0.11 -3.39
N ILE A 118 27.44 0.01 -4.59
CA ILE A 118 28.20 -0.07 -5.85
C ILE A 118 28.81 1.30 -6.18
N ASP A 119 28.03 2.39 -6.09
CA ASP A 119 28.51 3.75 -6.36
C ASP A 119 29.63 4.16 -5.38
N GLU A 120 29.49 3.82 -4.09
CA GLU A 120 30.53 4.04 -3.09
C GLU A 120 31.83 3.29 -3.43
N LYS A 121 31.73 2.02 -3.84
CA LYS A 121 32.90 1.24 -4.27
C LYS A 121 33.55 1.80 -5.53
N GLN A 122 32.77 2.24 -6.51
CA GLN A 122 33.30 2.87 -7.74
C GLN A 122 34.05 4.17 -7.43
N ARG A 123 33.52 5.01 -6.55
CA ARG A 123 34.20 6.24 -6.11
C ARG A 123 35.50 5.96 -5.36
N GLN A 124 35.53 4.93 -4.52
CA GLN A 124 36.75 4.53 -3.81
C GLN A 124 37.84 4.03 -4.77
N ILE A 125 37.48 3.26 -5.81
CA ILE A 125 38.42 2.79 -6.82
C ILE A 125 38.98 3.98 -7.62
N ALA A 126 38.12 4.88 -8.10
CA ALA A 126 38.56 6.06 -8.85
C ALA A 126 39.51 6.97 -8.05
N GLN A 127 39.24 7.18 -6.75
CA GLN A 127 40.12 7.96 -5.87
C GLN A 127 41.43 7.25 -5.51
N GLY A 128 41.49 5.92 -5.64
CA GLY A 128 42.70 5.12 -5.44
C GLY A 128 43.63 5.10 -6.65
N GLU A 129 43.09 5.27 -7.87
CA GLU A 129 43.86 5.33 -9.11
C GLU A 129 44.49 6.72 -9.38
N GLU A 130 43.97 7.78 -8.76
CA GLU A 130 44.52 9.14 -8.85
C GLU A 130 45.67 9.42 -7.85
N LYS A 131 46.05 8.45 -7.01
CA LYS A 131 47.18 8.54 -6.05
C LYS A 131 48.36 7.69 -6.46
#